data_AF-A0A914ASZ6-F1
#
_entry.id   AF-A0A914ASZ6-F1
#
_cell.length_a   1.000
_cell.length_b   1.000
_cell.length_c   1.000
_cell.angle_alpha   90.00
_cell.angle_beta   90.00
_cell.angle_gamma   90.00
#
_symmetry.space_group_name_H-M   'P 1'
#
loop_
_entity.id
_entity.type
_entity.pdbx_description
1 polymer ?
#
loop_
_entity_poly.entity_id
_entity_poly.type
_entity_poly.pdbx_seq_one_letter_code
_entity_poly.pdbx_strand_id
1 'polypeptide(L)'
;MAFWSEFTFIVAVILPIKAAFNSGFCPSKLFVQCHSRLIVQCSCPPEWQLWENKCYRLSSSTHTWDGAKTACQDMGGRMAAPRSLEEMNFMSTLARQVDSDYSVYIACNDKEVEGTWECDAITAQLRSGSCHSRLTVQCSCPPEWSLWGNECYRLTPSLHNWDDAKTACQDMGGKMAAPCSLEEMNFMVELARNVDSDYYAWIACNDKEEEGIWECDGQEGSEPFLVWDDGEPNNNKGNQDCVRMASYLQERMDDGFCYASYLAFCVRRAACTHSLIQLRH
;
A
#
# COMPACT_ATOMS: atom_id res chain seq x y z
N MET A 1 20.23 -53.08 -25.00
CA MET A 1 20.34 -51.93 -25.93
C MET A 1 19.11 -51.06 -25.73
N ALA A 2 19.33 -49.75 -25.61
CA ALA A 2 18.48 -48.62 -26.03
C ALA A 2 17.43 -48.97 -27.13
N PHE A 3 16.27 -48.34 -27.35
CA PHE A 3 15.76 -46.97 -27.11
C PHE A 3 14.28 -46.91 -27.64
N TRP A 4 13.39 -46.11 -27.02
CA TRP A 4 12.12 -45.38 -27.41
C TRP A 4 11.17 -45.89 -28.54
N SER A 5 9.90 -45.46 -28.75
CA SER A 5 9.10 -44.29 -28.32
C SER A 5 7.58 -44.53 -28.50
N GLU A 6 6.79 -43.86 -27.65
CA GLU A 6 5.49 -43.17 -27.79
C GLU A 6 4.59 -43.35 -29.04
N PHE A 7 3.27 -43.41 -28.81
CA PHE A 7 2.29 -42.34 -29.13
C PHE A 7 0.90 -42.72 -28.59
N THR A 8 0.34 -41.94 -27.67
CA THR A 8 -1.11 -41.98 -27.35
C THR A 8 -1.64 -40.56 -27.30
N PHE A 9 -2.58 -40.27 -28.22
CA PHE A 9 -3.34 -39.02 -28.27
C PHE A 9 -4.21 -38.85 -27.02
N ILE A 10 -4.18 -37.68 -26.39
CA ILE A 10 -5.25 -37.23 -25.50
C ILE A 10 -5.77 -35.90 -26.04
N VAL A 11 -7.04 -35.94 -26.47
CA VAL A 11 -7.86 -34.77 -26.80
C VAL A 11 -8.17 -34.05 -25.49
N ALA A 12 -7.62 -32.86 -25.28
CA ALA A 12 -7.99 -32.00 -24.16
C ALA A 12 -9.18 -31.13 -24.57
N VAL A 13 -10.30 -31.32 -23.87
CA VAL A 13 -11.49 -30.47 -23.93
C VAL A 13 -11.11 -29.07 -23.43
N ILE A 14 -11.21 -28.07 -24.31
CA ILE A 14 -11.09 -26.66 -23.93
C ILE A 14 -12.41 -26.26 -23.27
N LEU A 15 -12.44 -26.20 -21.94
CA LEU A 15 -13.46 -25.43 -21.21
C LEU A 15 -12.93 -24.01 -21.00
N PRO A 16 -13.68 -22.95 -21.34
CA PRO A 16 -13.28 -21.59 -21.01
C PRO A 16 -13.52 -21.37 -19.51
N ILE A 17 -12.46 -21.41 -18.71
CA ILE A 17 -12.53 -20.97 -17.32
C ILE A 17 -12.57 -19.44 -17.35
N LYS A 18 -13.76 -18.87 -17.14
CA LYS A 18 -13.90 -17.47 -16.72
C LYS A 18 -13.27 -17.35 -15.34
N ALA A 19 -12.03 -16.88 -15.28
CA ALA A 19 -11.41 -16.47 -14.02
C ALA A 19 -11.99 -15.09 -13.63
N ALA A 20 -12.96 -15.09 -12.72
CA ALA A 20 -13.33 -13.89 -11.99
C ALA A 20 -12.22 -13.63 -10.95
N PHE A 21 -11.42 -12.61 -11.19
CA PHE A 21 -10.45 -12.11 -10.21
C PHE A 21 -11.17 -11.09 -9.33
N ASN A 22 -11.51 -11.47 -8.11
CA ASN A 22 -11.95 -10.51 -7.10
C ASN A 22 -10.78 -9.57 -6.80
N SER A 23 -11.01 -8.28 -7.06
CA SER A 23 -10.05 -7.21 -6.85
C SER A 23 -10.45 -6.49 -5.57
N GLY A 24 -9.57 -6.53 -4.57
CA GLY A 24 -9.79 -5.86 -3.29
C GLY A 24 -9.12 -6.62 -2.18
N PHE A 25 -7.94 -6.18 -1.78
CA PHE A 25 -7.36 -6.58 -0.51
C PHE A 25 -6.53 -5.40 0.00
N CYS A 26 -7.03 -4.71 1.03
CA CYS A 26 -6.15 -4.13 2.04
C CYS A 26 -5.31 -5.27 2.64
N PRO A 27 -4.09 -5.03 3.13
CA PRO A 27 -3.17 -6.10 3.49
C PRO A 27 -3.59 -6.84 4.76
N SER A 28 -4.40 -7.89 4.62
CA SER A 28 -4.59 -8.94 5.63
C SER A 28 -4.36 -10.32 4.97
N LYS A 29 -3.13 -10.81 5.14
CA LYS A 29 -2.61 -12.17 4.82
C LYS A 29 -3.02 -12.77 3.46
N LEU A 30 -2.16 -12.62 2.46
CA LEU A 30 -2.29 -13.24 1.13
C LEU A 30 -1.60 -14.62 1.03
N PHE A 31 -2.25 -15.57 0.36
CA PHE A 31 -1.60 -16.74 -0.23
C PHE A 31 -0.91 -16.35 -1.55
N VAL A 32 0.33 -16.79 -1.75
CA VAL A 32 1.19 -16.39 -2.89
C VAL A 32 0.94 -17.28 -4.11
N GLN A 33 0.63 -16.69 -5.27
CA GLN A 33 0.76 -17.37 -6.57
C GLN A 33 2.23 -17.32 -7.02
N CYS A 34 2.87 -18.49 -7.09
CA CYS A 34 4.24 -18.61 -7.57
C CYS A 34 4.29 -18.54 -9.10
N HIS A 35 4.89 -17.50 -9.66
CA HIS A 35 5.51 -17.56 -10.98
C HIS A 35 7.03 -17.45 -10.84
N SER A 36 7.76 -18.09 -11.74
CA SER A 36 9.22 -18.08 -11.82
C SER A 36 9.75 -16.63 -11.85
N ARG A 37 10.45 -16.21 -10.79
CA ARG A 37 11.07 -14.89 -10.66
C ARG A 37 12.27 -14.79 -11.60
N LEU A 38 12.36 -13.71 -12.37
CA LEU A 38 13.67 -13.20 -12.78
C LEU A 38 14.40 -12.77 -11.49
N ILE A 39 15.43 -13.53 -11.14
CA ILE A 39 16.26 -13.31 -9.95
C ILE A 39 17.10 -12.05 -10.18
N VAL A 40 16.69 -10.92 -9.64
CA VAL A 40 17.66 -9.93 -9.15
C VAL A 40 18.01 -10.39 -7.75
N GLN A 41 19.15 -11.07 -7.61
CA GLN A 41 19.70 -11.37 -6.30
C GLN A 41 20.21 -10.04 -5.70
N CYS A 42 19.32 -9.30 -5.03
CA CYS A 42 19.75 -8.35 -4.02
C CYS A 42 20.24 -9.18 -2.84
N SER A 43 21.50 -9.59 -2.86
CA SER A 43 22.14 -10.24 -1.72
C SER A 43 22.73 -9.17 -0.82
N CYS A 44 22.41 -9.22 0.46
CA CYS A 44 23.17 -8.48 1.44
C CYS A 44 24.54 -9.15 1.68
N PRO A 45 25.55 -8.39 2.15
CA PRO A 45 26.80 -9.00 2.59
C PRO A 45 26.55 -10.06 3.67
N PRO A 46 27.50 -10.99 3.91
CA PRO A 46 27.38 -11.96 4.99
C PRO A 46 27.04 -11.28 6.32
N GLU A 47 26.12 -11.88 7.09
CA GLU A 47 25.61 -11.37 8.38
C GLU A 47 24.68 -10.14 8.32
N TRP A 48 24.33 -9.69 7.11
CA TRP A 48 23.29 -8.68 6.92
C TRP A 48 21.99 -9.34 6.46
N GLN A 49 20.88 -8.92 7.07
CA GLN A 49 19.54 -9.37 6.76
C GLN A 49 18.88 -8.44 5.76
N LEU A 50 18.35 -8.99 4.68
CA LEU A 50 17.59 -8.25 3.67
C LEU A 50 16.16 -8.04 4.15
N TRP A 51 15.70 -6.79 4.12
CA TRP A 51 14.28 -6.47 4.18
C TRP A 51 13.95 -5.46 3.09
N GLU A 52 13.00 -5.85 2.24
CA GLU A 52 12.70 -5.22 0.96
C GLU A 52 13.95 -5.03 0.09
N ASN A 53 14.52 -3.83 0.11
CA ASN A 53 15.65 -3.36 -0.68
C ASN A 53 16.78 -2.77 0.19
N LYS A 54 16.73 -3.00 1.50
CA LYS A 54 17.72 -2.52 2.49
C LYS A 54 18.34 -3.72 3.21
N CYS A 55 19.59 -3.55 3.60
CA CYS A 55 20.33 -4.52 4.39
C CYS A 55 20.47 -4.01 5.82
N TYR A 56 20.17 -4.85 6.80
CA TYR A 56 20.23 -4.54 8.22
C TYR A 56 21.14 -5.51 8.94
N ARG A 57 21.93 -5.01 9.87
CA ARG A 57 22.78 -5.83 10.75
C ARG A 57 22.83 -5.18 12.12
N LEU A 58 22.76 -6.01 13.15
CA LEU A 58 23.02 -5.57 14.51
C LEU A 58 24.52 -5.66 14.79
N SER A 59 25.04 -4.67 15.51
CA SER A 59 26.41 -4.75 16.02
C SER A 59 26.52 -5.90 17.01
N SER A 60 27.63 -6.61 16.97
CA SER A 60 27.95 -7.66 17.95
C SER A 60 28.49 -7.10 19.27
N SER A 61 28.79 -5.80 19.33
CA SER A 61 29.27 -5.10 20.52
C SER A 61 28.29 -4.02 20.98
N THR A 62 28.32 -3.72 22.28
CA THR A 62 27.59 -2.59 22.84
C THR A 62 28.35 -1.29 22.59
N HIS A 63 27.60 -0.21 22.36
CA HIS A 63 28.15 1.10 22.06
C HIS A 63 27.36 2.19 22.79
N THR A 64 27.94 3.39 22.94
CA THR A 64 27.16 4.61 23.17
C THR A 64 26.41 4.98 21.88
N TRP A 65 25.46 5.92 21.93
CA TRP A 65 24.76 6.35 20.71
C TRP A 65 25.74 6.89 19.64
N ASP A 66 26.65 7.81 20.02
CA ASP A 66 27.68 8.34 19.11
C ASP A 66 28.65 7.23 18.62
N GLY A 67 28.96 6.27 19.49
CA GLY A 67 29.77 5.11 19.14
C GLY A 67 29.07 4.17 18.15
N ALA A 68 27.75 3.98 18.29
CA ALA A 68 26.93 3.17 17.39
C ALA A 68 26.85 3.81 15.99
N LYS A 69 26.74 5.15 15.93
CA LYS A 69 26.78 5.90 14.67
C LYS A 69 28.08 5.63 13.90
N THR A 70 29.21 5.74 14.60
CA THR A 70 30.54 5.47 14.03
C THR A 70 30.69 4.01 13.62
N ALA A 71 30.30 3.06 14.49
CA ALA A 71 30.38 1.63 14.19
C ALA A 71 29.55 1.21 12.98
N CYS A 72 28.34 1.76 12.81
CA CYS A 72 27.52 1.51 11.64
C CYS A 72 28.16 2.05 10.35
N GLN A 73 28.83 3.21 10.42
CA GLN A 73 29.59 3.78 9.30
C GLN A 73 30.80 2.93 8.94
N ASP A 74 31.55 2.45 9.94
CA ASP A 74 32.72 1.57 9.76
C ASP A 74 32.33 0.22 9.12
N MET A 75 31.12 -0.27 9.40
CA MET A 75 30.56 -1.47 8.76
C MET A 75 30.06 -1.23 7.32
N GLY A 76 30.20 -0.03 6.77
CA GLY A 76 29.74 0.32 5.43
C GLY A 76 28.24 0.59 5.33
N GLY A 77 27.59 0.86 6.46
CA GLY A 77 26.18 1.24 6.56
C GLY A 77 25.99 2.56 7.30
N ARG A 78 24.83 2.69 7.95
CA ARG A 78 24.47 3.80 8.84
C ARG A 78 23.47 3.29 9.87
N MET A 79 23.30 4.02 10.97
CA MET A 79 22.24 3.70 11.93
C MET A 79 20.87 3.72 11.24
N ALA A 80 20.02 2.78 11.62
CA ALA A 80 18.71 2.63 11.02
C ALA A 80 17.72 3.64 11.60
N ALA A 81 16.91 4.24 10.73
CA ALA A 81 15.75 5.06 11.09
C ALA A 81 14.52 4.43 10.40
N PRO A 82 13.62 3.76 11.14
CA PRO A 82 12.45 3.12 10.54
C PRO A 82 11.53 4.18 9.92
N ARG A 83 10.95 3.87 8.74
CA ARG A 83 10.02 4.78 8.04
C ARG A 83 8.58 4.29 7.99
N SER A 84 8.34 3.09 8.47
CA SER A 84 7.02 2.51 8.59
C SER A 84 6.96 1.62 9.83
N LEU A 85 5.74 1.36 10.29
CA LEU A 85 5.49 0.41 11.36
C LEU A 85 5.99 -1.00 10.97
N GLU A 86 5.91 -1.36 9.69
CA GLU A 86 6.41 -2.65 9.20
C GLU A 86 7.94 -2.77 9.24
N GLU A 87 8.67 -1.71 8.84
CA GLU A 87 10.13 -1.64 8.94
C GLU A 87 10.56 -1.74 10.41
N MET A 88 9.85 -1.03 11.30
CA MET A 88 10.08 -1.10 12.74
C MET A 88 9.83 -2.50 13.30
N ASN A 89 8.74 -3.15 12.88
CA ASN A 89 8.43 -4.52 13.29
C ASN A 89 9.52 -5.49 12.83
N PHE A 90 10.00 -5.38 11.59
CA PHE A 90 11.13 -6.16 11.12
C PHE A 90 12.39 -5.92 11.96
N MET A 91 12.77 -4.66 12.19
CA MET A 91 13.93 -4.32 13.03
C MET A 91 13.80 -4.90 14.44
N SER A 92 12.59 -4.89 15.02
CA SER A 92 12.33 -5.45 16.35
C SER A 92 12.48 -6.98 16.38
N THR A 93 12.16 -7.67 15.28
CA THR A 93 12.37 -9.11 15.18
C THR A 93 13.85 -9.45 15.04
N LEU A 94 14.63 -8.62 14.35
CA LEU A 94 16.08 -8.75 14.28
C LEU A 94 16.72 -8.56 15.66
N ALA A 95 16.30 -7.54 16.42
CA ALA A 95 16.78 -7.28 17.79
C ALA A 95 16.57 -8.48 18.72
N ARG A 96 15.37 -9.07 18.67
CA ARG A 96 14.99 -10.24 19.48
C ARG A 96 15.78 -11.52 19.17
N GLN A 97 16.45 -11.61 18.01
CA GLN A 97 17.32 -12.76 17.70
C GLN A 97 18.60 -12.77 18.54
N VAL A 98 19.00 -11.62 19.08
CA VAL A 98 20.24 -11.49 19.87
C VAL A 98 19.93 -11.68 21.35
N ASP A 99 18.94 -10.95 21.87
CA ASP A 99 18.51 -11.05 23.27
C ASP A 99 17.06 -10.55 23.39
N SER A 100 16.26 -11.25 24.20
CA SER A 100 14.85 -10.95 24.46
C SER A 100 14.62 -9.66 25.26
N ASP A 101 15.65 -9.14 25.94
CA ASP A 101 15.57 -7.92 26.78
C ASP A 101 16.45 -6.76 26.26
N TYR A 102 16.72 -6.72 24.94
CA TYR A 102 17.67 -5.77 24.38
C TYR A 102 17.05 -4.45 23.94
N SER A 103 17.71 -3.35 24.31
CA SER A 103 17.44 -1.99 23.80
C SER A 103 18.45 -1.63 22.70
N VAL A 104 17.98 -1.39 21.46
CA VAL A 104 18.82 -1.00 20.32
C VAL A 104 18.73 0.50 20.08
N TYR A 105 19.87 1.16 19.83
CA TYR A 105 19.87 2.54 19.36
C TYR A 105 19.43 2.64 17.90
N ILE A 106 18.49 3.56 17.63
CA ILE A 106 18.11 4.00 16.29
C ILE A 106 18.68 5.38 15.99
N ALA A 107 18.66 5.80 14.73
CA ALA A 107 19.31 7.03 14.27
C ALA A 107 18.55 8.33 14.65
N CYS A 108 17.71 8.31 15.69
CA CYS A 108 16.92 9.43 16.17
C CYS A 108 17.44 9.94 17.51
N ASN A 109 17.59 11.26 17.64
CA ASN A 109 18.06 11.93 18.85
C ASN A 109 17.56 13.38 18.88
N ASP A 110 17.49 13.99 20.05
CA ASP A 110 17.15 15.39 20.28
C ASP A 110 18.29 16.17 20.96
N LYS A 111 19.53 15.72 20.71
CA LYS A 111 20.76 16.23 21.36
C LYS A 111 20.99 17.72 21.12
N GLU A 112 20.53 18.25 19.99
CA GLU A 112 20.67 19.66 19.62
C GLU A 112 19.63 20.55 20.30
N VAL A 113 18.38 20.09 20.37
CA VAL A 113 17.26 20.80 21.00
C VAL A 113 16.36 19.78 21.70
N GLU A 114 16.37 19.78 23.04
CA GLU A 114 15.53 18.91 23.86
C GLU A 114 14.06 18.96 23.43
N GLY A 115 13.46 17.80 23.20
CA GLY A 115 12.07 17.67 22.74
C GLY A 115 11.88 17.86 21.22
N THR A 116 12.94 18.21 20.47
CA THR A 116 12.92 18.26 19.00
C THR A 116 13.72 17.08 18.44
N TRP A 117 13.02 16.00 18.12
CA TRP A 117 13.64 14.78 17.62
C TRP A 117 14.05 14.91 16.16
N GLU A 118 15.34 14.70 15.90
CA GLU A 118 15.90 14.57 14.57
C GLU A 118 16.37 13.13 14.34
N CYS A 119 15.83 12.50 13.32
CA CYS A 119 16.35 11.25 12.81
C CYS A 119 17.27 11.56 11.65
N ASP A 120 18.48 10.95 11.59
CA ASP A 120 19.46 11.14 10.49
C ASP A 120 18.79 10.84 9.13
N ALA A 121 18.15 11.86 8.56
CA ALA A 121 17.52 11.83 7.27
C ALA A 121 18.64 11.73 6.22
N ILE A 122 18.32 11.13 5.07
CA ILE A 122 19.27 11.00 3.97
C ILE A 122 19.68 12.40 3.52
N THR A 123 20.77 12.96 4.04
CA THR A 123 21.56 13.92 3.27
C THR A 123 22.21 13.12 2.16
N ALA A 124 21.70 13.36 0.95
CA ALA A 124 22.00 12.63 -0.26
C ALA A 124 23.45 12.84 -0.71
N GLN A 125 24.40 12.22 -0.02
CA GLN A 125 25.77 12.02 -0.48
C GLN A 125 26.47 11.10 0.52
N LEU A 126 26.40 9.79 0.27
CA LEU A 126 27.53 8.87 0.29
C LEU A 126 27.06 7.48 -0.17
N ARG A 127 27.96 6.83 -0.89
CA ARG A 127 27.78 5.73 -1.84
C ARG A 127 26.98 4.57 -1.27
N SER A 128 25.81 4.34 -1.88
CA SER A 128 25.06 3.10 -1.75
C SER A 128 25.99 1.91 -1.96
N GLY A 129 26.06 1.01 -0.99
CA GLY A 129 26.43 -0.38 -1.25
C GLY A 129 25.63 -0.86 -2.45
N SER A 130 26.33 -1.40 -3.44
CA SER A 130 25.82 -1.52 -4.79
C SER A 130 24.89 -2.72 -4.93
N CYS A 131 23.59 -2.46 -5.11
CA CYS A 131 22.80 -3.27 -6.03
C CYS A 131 22.89 -2.56 -7.39
N HIS A 132 23.71 -3.09 -8.30
CA HIS A 132 23.94 -2.54 -9.65
C HIS A 132 22.72 -2.61 -10.58
N SER A 133 21.55 -2.97 -10.06
CA SER A 133 20.28 -2.89 -10.76
C SER A 133 19.22 -2.41 -9.78
N ARG A 134 18.69 -1.20 -10.02
CA ARG A 134 17.47 -0.76 -9.37
C ARG A 134 16.32 -1.41 -10.13
N LEU A 135 15.55 -2.27 -9.44
CA LEU A 135 14.25 -2.67 -9.95
C LEU A 135 13.36 -1.42 -9.90
N THR A 136 13.26 -0.71 -11.02
CA THR A 136 12.33 0.39 -11.12
C THR A 136 11.01 -0.19 -11.60
N VAL A 137 10.02 -0.16 -10.71
CA VAL A 137 8.64 -0.40 -11.11
C VAL A 137 8.14 0.92 -11.71
N GLN A 138 7.92 0.92 -13.02
CA GLN A 138 7.28 2.04 -13.70
C GLN A 138 5.83 1.68 -13.94
N CYS A 139 4.94 2.28 -13.16
CA CYS A 139 3.50 2.17 -13.33
C CYS A 139 2.97 3.34 -14.15
N SER A 140 1.94 3.06 -14.95
CA SER A 140 1.24 4.06 -15.73
C SER A 140 -0.25 3.81 -15.68
N CYS A 141 -1.01 4.89 -15.80
CA CYS A 141 -2.47 4.88 -15.80
C CYS A 141 -3.02 5.23 -17.18
N PRO A 142 -4.24 4.76 -17.53
CA PRO A 142 -4.95 5.25 -18.70
C PRO A 142 -5.19 6.76 -18.61
N PRO A 143 -5.49 7.45 -19.74
CA PRO A 143 -5.85 8.86 -19.72
C PRO A 143 -6.97 9.16 -18.73
N GLU A 144 -6.89 10.30 -18.04
CA GLU A 144 -7.85 10.76 -17.02
C GLU A 144 -7.85 9.96 -15.71
N TRP A 145 -6.91 9.03 -15.54
CA TRP A 145 -6.67 8.34 -14.27
C TRP A 145 -5.36 8.81 -13.63
N SER A 146 -5.38 9.01 -12.33
CA SER A 146 -4.25 9.46 -11.52
C SER A 146 -3.59 8.28 -10.82
N LEU A 147 -2.27 8.18 -10.90
CA LEU A 147 -1.49 7.10 -10.28
C LEU A 147 -1.24 7.40 -8.80
N TRP A 148 -1.56 6.44 -7.93
CA TRP A 148 -1.12 6.40 -6.55
C TRP A 148 -0.66 4.99 -6.21
N GLY A 149 0.58 4.85 -5.71
CA GLY A 149 1.21 3.55 -5.55
C GLY A 149 1.29 2.77 -6.87
N ASN A 150 0.61 1.63 -6.92
CA ASN A 150 0.48 0.75 -8.09
C ASN A 150 -0.97 0.68 -8.62
N GLU A 151 -1.79 1.65 -8.26
CA GLU A 151 -3.20 1.74 -8.64
C GLU A 151 -3.52 3.10 -9.28
N CYS A 152 -4.59 3.10 -10.05
CA CYS A 152 -5.07 4.23 -10.81
C CYS A 152 -6.44 4.61 -10.28
N TYR A 153 -6.61 5.88 -9.95
CA TYR A 153 -7.84 6.41 -9.39
C TYR A 153 -8.44 7.47 -10.30
N ARG A 154 -9.76 7.54 -10.30
CA ARG A 154 -10.51 8.52 -11.09
C ARG A 154 -11.91 8.70 -10.48
N LEU A 155 -12.47 9.90 -10.57
CA LEU A 155 -13.89 10.12 -10.31
C LEU A 155 -14.77 9.71 -11.51
N THR A 156 -15.94 9.15 -11.25
CA THR A 156 -16.95 8.95 -12.29
C THR A 156 -17.22 10.25 -13.06
N PRO A 157 -17.52 10.18 -14.37
CA PRO A 157 -17.78 11.37 -15.17
C PRO A 157 -19.17 11.99 -14.90
N SER A 158 -20.04 11.27 -14.18
CA SER A 158 -21.42 11.67 -13.88
C SER A 158 -21.82 11.27 -12.46
N LEU A 159 -22.92 11.87 -12.00
CA LEU A 159 -23.51 11.58 -10.69
C LEU A 159 -24.34 10.30 -10.75
N HIS A 160 -24.21 9.46 -9.71
CA HIS A 160 -24.90 8.19 -9.58
C HIS A 160 -25.37 7.99 -8.14
N ASN A 161 -26.44 7.21 -7.95
CA ASN A 161 -26.69 6.60 -6.64
C ASN A 161 -25.59 5.58 -6.31
N TRP A 162 -25.51 5.13 -5.05
CA TRP A 162 -24.37 4.33 -4.59
C TRP A 162 -24.26 2.98 -5.32
N ASP A 163 -25.37 2.32 -5.62
CA ASP A 163 -25.38 1.05 -6.35
C ASP A 163 -24.99 1.25 -7.83
N ASP A 164 -25.55 2.27 -8.49
CA ASP A 164 -25.21 2.62 -9.87
C ASP A 164 -23.75 3.10 -9.99
N ALA A 165 -23.21 3.73 -8.95
CA ALA A 165 -21.80 4.14 -8.87
C ALA A 165 -20.86 2.94 -8.88
N LYS A 166 -21.20 1.85 -8.16
CA LYS A 166 -20.45 0.59 -8.24
C LYS A 166 -20.40 0.07 -9.68
N THR A 167 -21.55 0.05 -10.36
CA THR A 167 -21.62 -0.38 -11.77
C THR A 167 -20.84 0.56 -12.69
N ALA A 168 -20.94 1.87 -12.51
CA ALA A 168 -20.20 2.85 -13.31
C ALA A 168 -18.68 2.66 -13.20
N CYS A 169 -18.14 2.41 -12.00
CA CYS A 169 -16.73 2.12 -11.84
C CYS A 169 -16.30 0.79 -12.49
N GLN A 170 -17.19 -0.23 -12.47
CA GLN A 170 -16.97 -1.50 -13.16
C GLN A 170 -16.91 -1.32 -14.68
N ASP A 171 -17.84 -0.54 -15.25
CA ASP A 171 -17.89 -0.23 -16.68
C ASP A 171 -16.64 0.54 -17.15
N MET A 172 -16.04 1.34 -16.26
CA MET A 172 -14.77 2.02 -16.49
C MET A 172 -13.53 1.10 -16.36
N GLY A 173 -13.74 -0.20 -16.12
CA GLY A 173 -12.69 -1.21 -16.00
C GLY A 173 -11.98 -1.24 -14.65
N GLY A 174 -12.65 -0.75 -13.61
CA GLY A 174 -12.18 -0.75 -12.23
C GLY A 174 -13.26 -1.24 -11.27
N LYS A 175 -13.24 -0.70 -10.05
CA LYS A 175 -14.28 -0.86 -9.03
C LYS A 175 -14.39 0.42 -8.21
N MET A 176 -15.45 0.57 -7.43
CA MET A 176 -15.54 1.69 -6.49
C MET A 176 -14.45 1.53 -5.42
N ALA A 177 -13.83 2.64 -5.04
CA ALA A 177 -12.68 2.66 -4.14
C ALA A 177 -13.13 2.80 -2.69
N ALA A 178 -12.45 2.10 -1.78
CA ALA A 178 -12.50 2.31 -0.34
C ALA A 178 -11.07 2.49 0.15
N PRO A 179 -10.70 3.63 0.77
CA PRO A 179 -9.34 3.87 1.22
C PRO A 179 -8.93 2.88 2.33
N CYS A 180 -7.68 2.42 2.31
CA CYS A 180 -7.09 1.56 3.33
C CYS A 180 -6.20 2.32 4.33
N SER A 181 -5.95 3.62 4.11
CA SER A 181 -5.04 4.43 4.91
C SER A 181 -5.37 5.92 4.79
N LEU A 182 -4.84 6.71 5.73
CA LEU A 182 -5.01 8.17 5.72
C LEU A 182 -4.31 8.80 4.50
N GLU A 183 -3.16 8.25 4.10
CA GLU A 183 -2.40 8.71 2.94
C GLU A 183 -3.15 8.46 1.62
N GLU A 184 -3.81 7.31 1.50
CA GLU A 184 -4.66 6.99 0.33
C GLU A 184 -5.89 7.89 0.30
N MET A 185 -6.56 8.06 1.44
CA MET A 185 -7.71 8.95 1.59
C MET A 185 -7.35 10.39 1.19
N ASN A 186 -6.24 10.92 1.68
CA ASN A 186 -5.77 12.27 1.35
C ASN A 186 -5.51 12.43 -0.16
N PHE A 187 -4.95 11.41 -0.81
CA PHE A 187 -4.79 11.43 -2.27
C PHE A 187 -6.13 11.45 -3.01
N MET A 188 -7.11 10.65 -2.57
CA MET A 188 -8.47 10.65 -3.14
C MET A 188 -9.14 12.03 -2.96
N VAL A 189 -8.98 12.64 -1.80
CA VAL A 189 -9.45 13.99 -1.49
C VAL A 189 -8.84 15.03 -2.44
N GLU A 190 -7.52 15.02 -2.64
CA GLU A 190 -6.84 15.89 -3.60
C GLU A 190 -7.33 15.66 -5.03
N LEU A 191 -7.54 14.40 -5.42
CA LEU A 191 -8.10 14.04 -6.72
C LEU A 191 -9.48 14.67 -6.94
N ALA A 192 -10.36 14.65 -5.93
CA ALA A 192 -11.68 15.24 -6.03
C ALA A 192 -11.67 16.77 -6.07
N ARG A 193 -10.87 17.40 -5.20
CA ARG A 193 -10.67 18.87 -5.21
C ARG A 193 -10.22 19.40 -6.56
N ASN A 194 -9.37 18.64 -7.27
CA ASN A 194 -8.89 19.02 -8.61
C ASN A 194 -10.00 18.98 -9.68
N VAL A 195 -11.08 18.25 -9.44
CA VAL A 195 -12.26 18.19 -10.31
C VAL A 195 -13.29 19.25 -9.92
N ASP A 196 -13.62 19.32 -8.63
CA ASP A 196 -14.56 20.29 -8.06
C ASP A 196 -14.20 20.58 -6.59
N SER A 197 -14.13 21.85 -6.20
CA SER A 197 -13.89 22.23 -4.81
C SER A 197 -15.09 21.96 -3.88
N ASP A 198 -16.30 21.80 -4.42
CA ASP A 198 -17.54 21.52 -3.69
C ASP A 198 -18.04 20.09 -3.94
N TYR A 199 -17.12 19.13 -3.89
CA TYR A 199 -17.41 17.75 -4.28
C TYR A 199 -18.14 16.94 -3.19
N TYR A 200 -18.89 15.97 -3.67
CA TYR A 200 -19.45 14.85 -2.92
C TYR A 200 -19.10 13.59 -3.72
N ALA A 201 -18.51 12.59 -3.07
CA ALA A 201 -18.11 11.38 -3.77
C ALA A 201 -18.30 10.13 -2.91
N TRP A 202 -18.96 9.12 -3.49
CA TRP A 202 -19.13 7.81 -2.89
C TRP A 202 -17.80 7.06 -2.76
N ILE A 203 -17.68 6.31 -1.67
CA ILE A 203 -16.68 5.25 -1.50
C ILE A 203 -17.38 3.90 -1.31
N ALA A 204 -16.64 2.81 -1.52
CA ALA A 204 -17.16 1.45 -1.51
C ALA A 204 -17.41 0.89 -0.11
N CYS A 205 -18.02 1.68 0.78
CA CYS A 205 -18.37 1.31 2.15
C CYS A 205 -19.85 1.53 2.42
N ASN A 206 -20.47 0.62 3.18
CA ASN A 206 -21.89 0.64 3.52
C ASN A 206 -22.18 -0.26 4.74
N ASP A 207 -23.33 -0.10 5.38
CA ASP A 207 -23.84 -0.98 6.44
C ASP A 207 -25.28 -1.46 6.14
N LYS A 208 -25.64 -1.54 4.84
CA LYS A 208 -26.98 -1.94 4.34
C LYS A 208 -27.45 -3.31 4.85
N GLU A 209 -26.53 -4.21 5.18
CA GLU A 209 -26.86 -5.56 5.67
C GLU A 209 -27.18 -5.57 7.17
N GLU A 210 -26.42 -4.83 7.98
CA GLU A 210 -26.62 -4.71 9.42
C GLU A 210 -26.19 -3.32 9.89
N GLU A 211 -27.17 -2.52 10.31
CA GLU A 211 -26.98 -1.16 10.82
C GLU A 211 -25.86 -1.06 11.87
N GLY A 212 -24.93 -0.13 11.65
CA GLY A 212 -23.76 0.09 12.52
C GLY A 212 -22.62 -0.90 12.32
N ILE A 213 -22.79 -1.93 11.47
CA ILE A 213 -21.72 -2.83 11.03
C ILE A 213 -21.32 -2.45 9.61
N TRP A 214 -20.30 -1.60 9.53
CA TRP A 214 -19.78 -1.13 8.27
C TRP A 214 -18.94 -2.19 7.56
N GLU A 215 -19.16 -2.33 6.26
CA GLU A 215 -18.40 -3.18 5.36
C GLU A 215 -17.87 -2.36 4.18
N CYS A 216 -16.59 -2.54 3.86
CA CYS A 216 -15.93 -1.90 2.73
C CYS A 216 -15.39 -2.94 1.74
N ASP A 217 -15.68 -2.76 0.45
CA ASP A 217 -15.24 -3.68 -0.61
C ASP A 217 -13.71 -3.80 -0.64
N GLY A 218 -13.18 -5.01 -0.46
CA GLY A 218 -11.74 -5.29 -0.42
C GLY A 218 -11.09 -5.16 0.96
N GLN A 219 -11.88 -5.01 2.02
CA GLN A 219 -11.42 -5.02 3.42
C GLN A 219 -12.06 -6.16 4.22
N GLU A 220 -12.51 -7.23 3.55
CA GLU A 220 -13.25 -8.32 4.16
C GLU A 220 -12.41 -9.02 5.25
N GLY A 221 -12.98 -9.17 6.44
CA GLY A 221 -12.30 -9.80 7.58
C GLY A 221 -11.30 -8.90 8.32
N SER A 222 -11.28 -7.61 8.02
CA SER A 222 -10.62 -6.57 8.82
C SER A 222 -11.62 -5.49 9.26
N GLU A 223 -11.26 -4.74 10.30
CA GLU A 223 -12.00 -3.52 10.65
C GLU A 223 -11.87 -2.51 9.51
N PRO A 224 -12.98 -1.95 8.98
CA PRO A 224 -12.92 -1.01 7.88
C PRO A 224 -12.20 0.28 8.25
N PHE A 225 -11.39 0.81 7.33
CA PHE A 225 -10.81 2.13 7.48
C PHE A 225 -11.86 3.21 7.19
N LEU A 226 -12.43 3.78 8.26
CA LEU A 226 -13.42 4.85 8.19
C LEU A 226 -12.99 6.03 9.08
N VAL A 227 -13.00 7.22 8.50
CA VAL A 227 -12.64 8.47 9.18
C VAL A 227 -13.84 9.40 9.11
N TRP A 228 -14.74 9.24 10.07
CA TRP A 228 -15.99 10.01 10.17
C TRP A 228 -15.75 11.48 10.50
N ASP A 229 -16.61 12.37 10.00
CA ASP A 229 -16.67 13.75 10.46
C ASP A 229 -17.30 13.86 11.86
N ASP A 230 -17.15 15.03 12.48
CA ASP A 230 -17.70 15.30 13.80
C ASP A 230 -19.22 15.15 13.82
N GLY A 231 -19.70 14.10 14.50
CA GLY A 231 -21.13 13.80 14.63
C GLY A 231 -21.63 12.70 13.69
N GLU A 232 -20.77 12.15 12.83
CA GLU A 232 -21.07 11.01 11.96
C GLU A 232 -20.50 9.69 12.50
N PRO A 233 -21.06 8.53 12.09
CA PRO A 233 -22.30 8.38 11.33
C PRO A 233 -23.53 8.64 12.20
N ASN A 234 -24.55 9.31 11.68
CA ASN A 234 -25.71 9.74 12.47
C ASN A 234 -27.03 9.03 12.12
N ASN A 235 -27.02 8.22 11.07
CA ASN A 235 -28.15 7.48 10.53
C ASN A 235 -29.45 8.31 10.46
N ASN A 236 -29.40 9.46 9.78
CA ASN A 236 -30.51 10.39 9.71
C ASN A 236 -31.76 9.72 9.14
N LYS A 237 -32.84 9.75 9.93
CA LYS A 237 -34.12 9.08 9.64
C LYS A 237 -34.05 7.56 9.58
N GLY A 238 -32.95 6.93 10.03
CA GLY A 238 -32.80 5.49 10.04
C GLY A 238 -32.65 4.87 8.65
N ASN A 239 -31.97 5.55 7.73
CA ASN A 239 -31.84 5.13 6.32
C ASN A 239 -30.58 5.72 5.64
N GLN A 240 -29.50 5.99 6.37
CA GLN A 240 -28.24 6.44 5.78
C GLN A 240 -27.23 5.31 5.88
N ASP A 241 -27.13 4.53 4.81
CA ASP A 241 -26.41 3.26 4.88
C ASP A 241 -25.14 3.24 4.00
N CYS A 242 -24.78 4.35 3.34
CA CYS A 242 -23.75 4.38 2.29
C CYS A 242 -22.73 5.49 2.51
N VAL A 243 -21.43 5.19 2.52
CA VAL A 243 -20.43 6.20 2.88
C VAL A 243 -20.03 7.09 1.72
N ARG A 244 -20.00 8.40 1.97
CA ARG A 244 -19.44 9.43 1.08
C ARG A 244 -18.33 10.20 1.75
N MET A 245 -17.45 10.80 0.95
CA MET A 245 -16.56 11.90 1.34
C MET A 245 -17.03 13.19 0.69
N ALA A 246 -16.91 14.32 1.40
CA ALA A 246 -17.26 15.62 0.84
C ALA A 246 -16.36 16.75 1.37
N SER A 247 -16.21 17.80 0.57
CA SER A 247 -15.30 18.92 0.90
C SER A 247 -15.71 19.69 2.16
N TYR A 248 -17.00 19.88 2.41
CA TYR A 248 -17.51 20.60 3.58
C TYR A 248 -17.41 19.81 4.90
N LEU A 249 -17.20 18.50 4.83
CA LEU A 249 -17.07 17.58 5.98
C LEU A 249 -15.65 17.52 6.52
N GLN A 250 -14.89 18.62 6.42
CA GLN A 250 -13.44 18.61 6.67
C GLN A 250 -12.72 17.50 5.88
N GLU A 251 -13.26 17.15 4.70
CA GLU A 251 -12.75 16.08 3.83
C GLU A 251 -12.86 14.66 4.41
N ARG A 252 -13.69 14.50 5.45
CA ARG A 252 -13.98 13.24 6.14
C ARG A 252 -15.24 12.57 5.58
N MET A 253 -15.64 11.50 6.26
CA MET A 253 -16.72 10.60 5.85
C MET A 253 -18.03 10.90 6.57
N ASP A 254 -19.12 10.62 5.88
CA ASP A 254 -20.50 10.78 6.33
C ASP A 254 -21.32 9.62 5.72
N ASP A 255 -22.24 9.08 6.52
CA ASP A 255 -23.21 8.09 6.06
C ASP A 255 -24.30 8.80 5.27
N GLY A 256 -24.35 8.60 3.96
CA GLY A 256 -25.30 9.20 3.05
C GLY A 256 -26.50 8.30 2.76
N PHE A 257 -27.60 8.93 2.36
CA PHE A 257 -28.70 8.21 1.73
C PHE A 257 -28.22 7.56 0.42
N CYS A 258 -28.24 6.23 0.35
CA CYS A 258 -27.72 5.48 -0.80
C CYS A 258 -28.34 5.90 -2.15
N TYR A 259 -29.57 6.43 -2.15
CA TYR A 259 -30.28 6.92 -3.35
C TYR A 259 -29.85 8.31 -3.82
N ALA A 260 -29.05 9.04 -3.03
CA ALA A 260 -28.54 10.37 -3.41
C ALA A 260 -27.58 10.26 -4.60
N SER A 261 -27.52 11.28 -5.45
CA SER A 261 -26.69 11.24 -6.66
C SER A 261 -25.40 12.04 -6.46
N TYR A 262 -24.26 11.33 -6.42
CA TYR A 262 -22.93 11.91 -6.26
C TYR A 262 -21.94 11.33 -7.26
N LEU A 263 -20.75 11.95 -7.38
CA LEU A 263 -19.64 11.29 -8.06
C LEU A 263 -19.22 10.06 -7.26
N ALA A 264 -18.35 9.22 -7.81
CA ALA A 264 -17.77 8.11 -7.06
C ALA A 264 -16.29 7.97 -7.36
N PHE A 265 -15.51 7.61 -6.35
CA PHE A 265 -14.12 7.25 -6.56
C PHE A 265 -14.04 5.86 -7.14
N CYS A 266 -13.42 5.74 -8.30
CA CYS A 266 -13.09 4.47 -8.92
C CYS A 266 -11.60 4.19 -8.78
N VAL A 267 -11.24 2.92 -8.57
CA VAL A 267 -9.86 2.42 -8.54
C VAL A 267 -9.70 1.26 -9.52
N ARG A 268 -8.54 1.18 -10.16
CA ARG A 268 -8.13 0.05 -11.01
C ARG A 268 -6.63 -0.19 -10.94
N ARG A 269 -6.19 -1.39 -11.31
CA ARG A 269 -4.76 -1.72 -11.40
C ARG A 269 -4.04 -0.84 -12.42
N ALA A 270 -2.87 -0.32 -12.04
CA ALA A 270 -1.98 0.34 -12.96
C ALA A 270 -1.26 -0.67 -13.87
N ALA A 271 -0.88 -0.22 -15.06
CA ALA A 271 0.00 -0.99 -15.93
C ALA A 271 1.46 -0.77 -15.48
N CYS A 272 2.00 -1.73 -14.74
CA CYS A 272 3.35 -1.66 -14.19
C CYS A 272 4.33 -2.52 -15.00
N THR A 273 5.45 -1.92 -15.38
CA THR A 273 6.59 -2.61 -15.99
C THR A 273 7.75 -2.66 -15.00
N HIS A 274 8.40 -3.82 -14.96
CA HIS A 274 9.59 -4.03 -14.14
C HIS A 274 10.81 -3.89 -15.04
N SER A 275 11.53 -2.79 -14.92
CA SER A 275 12.75 -2.56 -15.69
C SER A 275 13.97 -2.69 -14.80
N LEU A 276 14.97 -3.41 -15.29
CA LEU A 276 16.31 -3.45 -14.71
C LEU A 276 17.11 -2.32 -15.34
N ILE A 277 17.23 -1.20 -14.64
CA ILE A 277 18.17 -0.16 -15.07
C ILE A 277 19.55 -0.59 -14.60
N GLN A 278 20.37 -1.08 -15.53
CA GLN A 278 21.81 -1.14 -15.34
C GLN A 278 22.36 0.28 -15.44
N LEU A 279 22.77 0.85 -14.31
CA LEU A 279 23.44 2.14 -14.30
C LEU A 279 24.81 1.96 -14.97
N ARG A 280 24.98 2.49 -16.19
CA ARG A 280 26.29 2.57 -16.85
C ARG A 280 27.05 3.78 -16.31
N HIS A 281 28.31 3.56 -15.97
CA HIS A 281 29.29 4.58 -15.62
C HIS A 281 29.72 5.38 -16.84
#